data_AF-A0A6H1A4J6-F1
#
_entry.id   AF-A0A6H1A4J6-F1
#
_cell.length_a   1.000
_cell.length_b   1.000
_cell.length_c   1.000
_cell.angle_alpha   90.00
_cell.angle_beta   90.00
_cell.angle_gamma   90.00
#
_symmetry.space_group_name_H-M   'P 1'
#
loop_
_entity.id
_entity.type
_entity.pdbx_description
1 polymer ?
#
loop_
_entity_poly.entity_id
_entity_poly.type
_entity_poly.pdbx_seq_one_letter_code
_entity_poly.pdbx_strand_id
1 'polypeptide(L)'
;MSVSERVAGRYLDGRFTEALQGEAIAAIEDDTRLPRALAGWDIQAHRTLASDTWPTNMVLITRTQGLIAGAAMVLVDAAQLAGHLEPTDRLNPAVVEADQAWSNLASRWGDLTLPHARLDPDLMCAAAEVRAAYRELTHDATTMASLTTIATRPGLERGTMASLRSLESGSELSYVMVEKASTPGLTGPARAVSIRAHNDVEAGLATPPAEGDVVWVSPADILARRTILIPPPVRESLRAASATTAAASCAAAAVATVGQVPGSGVALRSPC
;
A
#
# COMPACT_ATOMS: atom_id res chain seq x y z
N MET A 1 23.39 20.73 24.24
CA MET A 1 23.92 20.00 23.06
C MET A 1 24.77 18.84 23.56
N SER A 2 24.28 17.62 23.34
CA SER A 2 24.84 16.41 23.94
C SER A 2 26.21 16.06 23.34
N VAL A 3 27.06 15.36 24.10
CA VAL A 3 28.35 14.86 23.60
C VAL A 3 28.15 13.97 22.36
N SER A 4 27.04 13.22 22.32
CA SER A 4 26.64 12.36 21.21
C SER A 4 26.40 13.11 19.89
N GLU A 5 25.70 14.26 19.93
CA GLU A 5 25.49 15.10 18.74
C GLU A 5 26.80 15.68 18.20
N ARG A 6 27.75 15.99 19.09
CA ARG A 6 29.05 16.55 18.71
C ARG A 6 29.98 15.51 18.08
N VAL A 7 29.87 14.26 18.53
CA VAL A 7 30.62 13.12 17.96
C VAL A 7 30.02 12.71 16.63
N ALA A 8 28.68 12.64 16.52
CA ALA A 8 28.00 12.40 15.25
C ALA A 8 28.30 13.51 14.23
N GLY A 9 28.27 14.77 14.66
CA GLY A 9 28.65 15.92 13.83
C GLY A 9 30.06 15.81 13.26
N ARG A 10 31.07 15.49 14.10
CA ARG A 10 32.46 15.31 13.64
C ARG A 10 32.69 14.06 12.80
N TYR A 11 31.84 13.04 12.93
CA TYR A 11 31.93 11.84 12.10
C TYR A 11 31.38 12.08 10.68
N LEU A 12 30.36 12.94 10.57
CA LEU A 12 29.70 13.27 9.31
C LEU A 12 30.37 14.42 8.55
N ASP A 13 31.09 15.31 9.25
CA ASP A 13 31.75 16.47 8.66
C ASP A 13 32.88 16.03 7.71
N GLY A 14 32.70 16.31 6.41
CA GLY A 14 33.66 16.01 5.33
C GLY A 14 33.52 14.63 4.67
N ARG A 15 33.18 13.56 5.40
CA ARG A 15 33.15 12.19 4.83
C ARG A 15 31.88 11.85 4.07
N PHE A 16 30.74 12.42 4.46
CA PHE A 16 29.45 12.07 3.86
C PHE A 16 29.33 12.61 2.43
N THR A 17 29.84 13.83 2.18
CA THR A 17 29.85 14.45 0.85
C THR A 17 30.90 13.83 -0.09
N GLU A 18 32.05 13.40 0.43
CA GLU A 18 33.08 12.73 -0.39
C GLU A 18 32.71 11.28 -0.74
N ALA A 19 32.03 10.55 0.16
CA ALA A 19 31.54 9.20 -0.14
C ALA A 19 30.43 9.18 -1.20
N LEU A 20 29.58 10.21 -1.23
CA LEU A 20 28.48 10.33 -2.20
C LEU A 20 28.89 10.87 -3.57
N GLN A 21 30.05 11.52 -3.71
CA GLN A 21 30.51 12.06 -4.99
C GLN A 21 30.95 10.98 -6.00
N GLY A 22 31.10 9.73 -5.56
CA GLY A 22 31.47 8.58 -6.40
C GLY A 22 30.43 7.45 -6.45
N GLU A 23 29.42 7.46 -5.59
CA GLU A 23 28.25 6.56 -5.68
C GLU A 23 27.24 7.16 -6.67
N ALA A 24 27.64 7.24 -7.94
CA ALA A 24 26.66 7.35 -9.01
C ALA A 24 25.66 6.20 -8.80
N ILE A 25 24.37 6.53 -8.63
CA ILE A 25 23.31 5.53 -8.74
C ILE A 25 23.60 4.78 -10.03
N ALA A 26 23.90 3.49 -9.92
CA ALA A 26 24.17 2.67 -11.10
C ALA A 26 23.00 2.87 -12.07
N ALA A 27 23.30 2.93 -13.36
CA ALA A 27 22.24 2.99 -14.36
C ALA A 27 21.24 1.85 -14.09
N ILE A 28 19.96 2.10 -14.33
CA ILE A 28 18.93 1.05 -14.24
C ILE A 28 19.26 0.03 -15.32
N GLU A 29 19.96 -1.03 -14.92
CA GLU A 29 20.43 -2.10 -15.81
C GLU A 29 19.43 -3.27 -15.86
N ASP A 30 18.65 -3.48 -14.79
CA ASP A 30 17.66 -4.55 -14.67
C ASP A 30 16.22 -4.03 -14.85
N ASP A 31 15.74 -4.04 -16.09
CA ASP A 31 14.34 -3.69 -16.43
C ASP A 31 13.29 -4.68 -15.90
N THR A 32 13.72 -5.79 -15.26
CA THR A 32 12.84 -6.83 -14.68
C THR A 32 12.75 -6.76 -13.16
N ARG A 33 13.50 -5.87 -12.49
CA ARG A 33 13.53 -5.79 -11.02
C ARG A 33 12.14 -5.49 -10.43
N LEU A 34 11.46 -4.46 -10.91
CA LEU A 34 10.12 -4.12 -10.41
C LEU A 34 9.09 -5.24 -10.67
N PRO A 35 8.96 -5.82 -11.89
CA PRO A 35 8.12 -6.99 -12.11
C PRO A 35 8.40 -8.15 -11.13
N ARG A 36 9.68 -8.46 -10.88
CA ARG A 36 10.10 -9.52 -9.96
C ARG A 36 9.73 -9.19 -8.51
N ALA A 37 9.93 -7.95 -8.08
CA ALA A 37 9.57 -7.48 -6.75
C ALA A 37 8.07 -7.58 -6.49
N LEU A 38 7.24 -7.15 -7.46
CA LEU A 38 5.78 -7.25 -7.38
C LEU A 38 5.30 -8.69 -7.31
N ALA A 39 5.86 -9.59 -8.12
CA ALA A 39 5.54 -11.01 -8.05
C ALA A 39 5.96 -11.64 -6.71
N GLY A 40 7.15 -11.29 -6.20
CA GLY A 40 7.62 -11.76 -4.89
C GLY A 40 6.75 -11.26 -3.74
N TRP A 41 6.27 -10.02 -3.83
CA TRP A 41 5.31 -9.45 -2.90
C TRP A 41 3.98 -10.20 -2.89
N ASP A 42 3.40 -10.42 -4.08
CA ASP A 42 2.12 -11.12 -4.20
C ASP A 42 2.16 -12.52 -3.57
N ILE A 43 3.20 -13.30 -3.88
CA ILE A 43 3.42 -14.63 -3.30
C ILE A 43 3.54 -14.56 -1.78
N GLN A 44 4.35 -13.64 -1.26
CA GLN A 44 4.60 -13.58 0.18
C GLN A 44 3.39 -13.04 0.96
N ALA A 45 2.64 -12.09 0.41
CA ALA A 45 1.40 -11.60 1.01
C ALA A 45 0.38 -12.73 1.15
N HIS A 46 0.13 -13.50 0.09
CA HIS A 46 -0.78 -14.66 0.12
C HIS A 46 -0.30 -15.74 1.09
N ARG A 47 1.00 -16.06 1.10
CA ARG A 47 1.58 -17.02 2.04
C ARG A 47 1.37 -16.59 3.48
N THR A 48 1.59 -15.32 3.79
CA THR A 48 1.38 -14.77 5.14
C THR A 48 -0.09 -14.87 5.56
N LEU A 49 -1.01 -14.55 4.64
CA LEU A 49 -2.46 -14.59 4.90
C LEU A 49 -3.00 -16.01 5.11
N ALA A 50 -2.33 -17.01 4.54
CA ALA A 50 -2.61 -18.42 4.76
C ALA A 50 -2.07 -18.94 6.11
N SER A 51 -1.25 -18.17 6.83
CA SER A 51 -0.71 -18.54 8.15
C SER A 51 -1.57 -18.02 9.31
N ASP A 52 -1.37 -18.56 10.52
CA ASP A 52 -2.01 -18.06 11.74
C ASP A 52 -1.51 -16.68 12.19
N THR A 53 -0.40 -16.20 11.64
CA THR A 53 0.21 -14.91 12.02
C THR A 53 -0.37 -13.71 11.27
N TRP A 54 -1.36 -13.95 10.41
CA TRP A 54 -1.96 -12.94 9.54
C TRP A 54 -2.41 -11.65 10.26
N PRO A 55 -2.99 -11.65 11.50
CA PRO A 55 -3.55 -10.41 12.08
C PRO A 55 -2.49 -9.32 12.29
N THR A 56 -1.26 -9.73 12.64
CA THR A 56 -0.14 -8.82 12.86
C THR A 56 0.37 -8.21 11.56
N ASN A 57 0.20 -8.92 10.45
CA ASN A 57 0.76 -8.55 9.15
C ASN A 57 -0.20 -7.70 8.29
N MET A 58 -1.48 -7.60 8.67
CA MET A 58 -2.51 -6.88 7.90
C MET A 58 -2.09 -5.45 7.58
N VAL A 59 -1.55 -4.71 8.55
CA VAL A 59 -1.13 -3.32 8.36
C VAL A 59 -0.06 -3.19 7.28
N LEU A 60 0.94 -4.10 7.27
CA LEU A 60 2.00 -4.06 6.27
C LEU A 60 1.44 -4.39 4.87
N ILE A 61 0.52 -5.37 4.78
CA ILE A 61 -0.14 -5.74 3.52
C ILE A 61 -0.94 -4.56 2.98
N THR A 62 -1.83 -3.98 3.78
CA THR A 62 -2.69 -2.87 3.34
C THR A 62 -1.88 -1.63 2.96
N ARG A 63 -0.81 -1.31 3.72
CA ARG A 63 0.04 -0.15 3.39
C ARG A 63 0.86 -0.37 2.13
N THR A 64 1.33 -1.58 1.90
CA THR A 64 2.11 -1.90 0.70
C THR A 64 1.22 -1.88 -0.54
N GLN A 65 -0.04 -2.33 -0.43
CA GLN A 65 -1.01 -2.20 -1.51
C GLN A 65 -1.37 -0.75 -1.83
N GLY A 66 -1.61 0.09 -0.81
CA GLY A 66 -1.77 1.54 -1.03
C GLY A 66 -0.54 2.16 -1.72
N LEU A 67 0.66 1.81 -1.26
CA LEU A 67 1.91 2.25 -1.90
C LEU A 67 2.02 1.83 -3.37
N ILE A 68 1.66 0.58 -3.69
CA ILE A 68 1.66 0.07 -5.08
C ILE A 68 0.69 0.90 -5.93
N ALA A 69 -0.53 1.15 -5.44
CA ALA A 69 -1.51 1.98 -6.15
C ALA A 69 -1.00 3.41 -6.38
N GLY A 70 -0.48 4.07 -5.34
CA GLY A 70 0.07 5.43 -5.45
C GLY A 70 1.31 5.51 -6.35
N ALA A 71 2.22 4.53 -6.28
CA ALA A 71 3.42 4.50 -7.11
C ALA A 71 3.11 4.15 -8.58
N ALA A 72 2.10 3.30 -8.82
CA ALA A 72 1.63 2.99 -10.16
C ALA A 72 1.18 4.25 -10.91
N MET A 73 0.55 5.21 -10.23
CA MET A 73 0.13 6.48 -10.84
C MET A 73 1.30 7.30 -11.40
N VAL A 74 2.42 7.37 -10.65
CA VAL A 74 3.62 8.07 -11.11
C VAL A 74 4.18 7.44 -12.39
N LEU A 75 4.17 6.10 -12.46
CA LEU A 75 4.63 5.38 -13.65
C LEU A 75 3.67 5.53 -14.83
N VAL A 76 2.35 5.50 -14.58
CA VAL A 76 1.31 5.74 -15.60
C VAL A 76 1.47 7.12 -16.23
N ASP A 77 1.61 8.17 -15.42
CA ASP A 77 1.77 9.54 -15.92
C ASP A 77 3.06 9.69 -16.76
N ALA A 78 4.16 9.08 -16.32
CA ALA A 78 5.41 9.09 -17.07
C ALA A 78 5.32 8.25 -18.36
N ALA A 79 4.63 7.11 -18.34
CA ALA A 79 4.42 6.26 -19.51
C ALA A 79 3.53 6.93 -20.56
N GLN A 80 2.51 7.68 -20.13
CA GLN A 80 1.69 8.52 -21.01
C GLN A 80 2.53 9.63 -21.66
N LEU A 81 3.37 10.31 -20.86
CA LEU A 81 4.29 11.34 -21.36
C LEU A 81 5.28 10.77 -22.39
N ALA A 82 5.75 9.54 -22.19
CA ALA A 82 6.65 8.84 -23.11
C ALA A 82 5.94 8.24 -24.34
N GLY A 83 4.60 8.26 -24.40
CA GLY A 83 3.83 7.63 -25.46
C GLY A 83 3.74 6.10 -25.40
N HIS A 84 4.05 5.50 -24.25
CA HIS A 84 3.93 4.05 -24.02
C HIS A 84 2.50 3.63 -23.64
N LEU A 85 1.68 4.56 -23.19
CA LEU A 85 0.31 4.31 -22.74
C LEU A 85 -0.62 5.42 -23.24
N GLU A 86 -1.79 5.05 -23.75
CA GLU A 86 -2.81 6.03 -24.13
C GLU A 86 -3.44 6.67 -22.88
N PRO A 87 -3.59 8.01 -22.84
CA PRO A 87 -4.27 8.70 -21.76
C PRO A 87 -5.71 8.19 -21.57
N THR A 88 -6.13 8.02 -20.32
CA THR A 88 -7.50 7.63 -19.99
C THR A 88 -7.98 8.36 -18.74
N ASP A 89 -9.08 9.10 -18.86
CA ASP A 89 -9.67 9.89 -17.76
C ASP A 89 -10.21 9.03 -16.60
N ARG A 90 -10.37 7.72 -16.82
CA ARG A 90 -10.94 6.78 -15.84
C ARG A 90 -9.90 6.13 -14.93
N LEU A 91 -8.65 6.00 -15.38
CA LEU A 91 -7.64 5.22 -14.66
C LEU A 91 -7.20 5.94 -13.39
N ASN A 92 -6.86 7.22 -13.51
CA ASN A 92 -6.37 8.02 -12.38
C ASN A 92 -7.38 8.07 -11.22
N PRO A 93 -8.67 8.44 -11.43
CA PRO A 93 -9.64 8.46 -10.33
C PRO A 93 -9.81 7.10 -9.65
N ALA A 94 -9.85 6.00 -10.42
CA ALA A 94 -10.05 4.66 -9.88
C ALA A 94 -8.86 4.21 -9.01
N VAL A 95 -7.62 4.47 -9.45
CA VAL A 95 -6.42 4.12 -8.68
C VAL A 95 -6.27 4.98 -7.42
N VAL A 96 -6.61 6.28 -7.50
CA VAL A 96 -6.64 7.17 -6.33
C VAL A 96 -7.66 6.71 -5.30
N GLU A 97 -8.86 6.30 -5.74
CA GLU A 97 -9.88 5.75 -4.84
C GLU A 97 -9.39 4.46 -4.17
N ALA A 98 -8.75 3.57 -4.93
CA ALA A 98 -8.17 2.34 -4.38
C ALA A 98 -7.06 2.64 -3.34
N ASP A 99 -6.12 3.55 -3.62
CA ASP A 99 -5.08 3.97 -2.67
C ASP A 99 -5.68 4.53 -1.36
N GLN A 100 -6.66 5.43 -1.48
CA GLN A 100 -7.35 5.99 -0.31
C GLN A 100 -8.07 4.90 0.50
N ALA A 101 -8.72 3.95 -0.17
CA ALA A 101 -9.39 2.84 0.49
C ALA A 101 -8.39 1.93 1.24
N TRP A 102 -7.26 1.58 0.61
CA TRP A 102 -6.17 0.82 1.25
C TRP A 102 -5.57 1.55 2.45
N SER A 103 -5.35 2.87 2.32
CA SER A 103 -4.82 3.71 3.40
C SER A 103 -5.78 3.80 4.59
N ASN A 104 -7.09 3.96 4.33
CA ASN A 104 -8.13 3.92 5.37
C ASN A 104 -8.17 2.54 6.06
N LEU A 105 -8.15 1.45 5.29
CA LEU A 105 -8.14 0.10 5.82
C LEU A 105 -6.89 -0.18 6.66
N ALA A 106 -5.72 0.31 6.24
CA ALA A 106 -4.48 0.21 7.00
C ALA A 106 -4.55 0.91 8.36
N SER A 107 -5.18 2.09 8.43
CA SER A 107 -5.41 2.80 9.69
C SER A 107 -6.26 1.95 10.66
N ARG A 108 -7.31 1.31 10.14
CA ARG A 108 -8.21 0.44 10.92
C ARG A 108 -7.51 -0.79 11.48
N TRP A 109 -6.71 -1.48 10.66
CA TRP A 109 -5.87 -2.59 11.13
C TRP A 109 -4.77 -2.12 12.09
N GLY A 110 -4.28 -0.90 11.92
CA GLY A 110 -3.31 -0.26 12.81
C GLY A 110 -3.79 -0.21 14.26
N ASP A 111 -5.07 0.15 14.45
CA ASP A 111 -5.66 0.22 15.78
C ASP A 111 -5.91 -1.13 16.46
N LEU A 112 -5.85 -2.22 15.69
CA LEU A 112 -5.94 -3.59 16.22
C LEU A 112 -4.56 -4.19 16.54
N THR A 113 -3.48 -3.55 16.08
CA THR A 113 -2.13 -4.11 16.18
C THR A 113 -1.55 -3.94 17.58
N LEU A 114 -0.95 -5.00 18.12
CA LEU A 114 -0.28 -4.95 19.41
C LEU A 114 1.09 -4.26 19.29
N PRO A 115 1.54 -3.45 20.27
CA PRO A 115 2.83 -2.76 20.21
C PRO A 115 4.06 -3.67 20.09
N HIS A 116 3.94 -4.95 20.42
CA HIS A 116 5.03 -5.94 20.42
C HIS A 116 4.84 -7.01 19.34
N ALA A 117 3.87 -6.82 18.45
CA ALA A 117 3.59 -7.75 17.39
C ALA A 117 4.77 -7.78 16.42
N ARG A 118 5.28 -8.98 16.13
CA ARG A 118 6.38 -9.18 15.19
C ARG A 118 5.82 -9.51 13.82
N LEU A 119 6.20 -8.70 12.84
CA LEU A 119 5.88 -8.95 11.43
C LEU A 119 6.66 -10.16 10.92
N ASP A 120 6.10 -10.81 9.90
CA ASP A 120 6.79 -11.84 9.13
C ASP A 120 8.04 -11.21 8.45
N PRO A 121 9.27 -11.68 8.77
CA PRO A 121 10.49 -11.16 8.18
C PRO A 121 10.51 -11.24 6.66
N ASP A 122 9.98 -12.32 6.07
CA ASP A 122 9.98 -12.52 4.63
C ASP A 122 9.02 -11.51 3.96
N LEU A 123 7.87 -11.25 4.60
CA LEU A 123 6.94 -10.21 4.17
C LEU A 123 7.55 -8.81 4.25
N MET A 124 8.29 -8.52 5.32
CA MET A 124 9.02 -7.26 5.48
C MET A 124 10.04 -7.06 4.35
N CYS A 125 10.82 -8.11 4.03
CA CYS A 125 11.78 -8.10 2.94
C CYS A 125 11.10 -7.88 1.59
N ALA A 126 10.02 -8.61 1.30
CA ALA A 126 9.27 -8.43 0.05
C ALA A 126 8.70 -7.01 -0.08
N ALA A 127 8.11 -6.47 0.98
CA ALA A 127 7.61 -5.08 0.99
C ALA A 127 8.73 -4.05 0.81
N ALA A 128 9.90 -4.28 1.40
CA ALA A 128 11.06 -3.41 1.25
C ALA A 128 11.59 -3.43 -0.19
N GLU A 129 11.62 -4.61 -0.82
CA GLU A 129 12.07 -4.75 -2.21
C GLU A 129 11.12 -4.07 -3.19
N VAL A 130 9.79 -4.16 -3.00
CA VAL A 130 8.82 -3.37 -3.79
C VAL A 130 9.09 -1.88 -3.67
N ARG A 131 9.30 -1.38 -2.45
CA ARG A 131 9.62 0.04 -2.24
C ARG A 131 10.93 0.43 -2.93
N ALA A 132 11.96 -0.40 -2.81
CA ALA A 132 13.26 -0.13 -3.43
C ALA A 132 13.17 -0.11 -4.97
N ALA A 133 12.48 -1.09 -5.56
CA ALA A 133 12.28 -1.19 -7.00
C ALA A 133 11.45 -0.02 -7.57
N TYR A 134 10.40 0.43 -6.87
CA TYR A 134 9.68 1.64 -7.27
C TYR A 134 10.56 2.89 -7.16
N ARG A 135 11.36 3.03 -6.08
CA ARG A 135 12.25 4.19 -5.92
C ARG A 135 13.30 4.27 -7.01
N GLU A 136 13.84 3.13 -7.43
CA GLU A 136 14.77 3.08 -8.56
C GLU A 136 14.17 3.68 -9.84
N LEU A 137 12.87 3.46 -10.11
CA LEU A 137 12.21 4.06 -11.28
C LEU A 137 11.67 5.48 -11.05
N THR A 138 11.36 5.88 -9.82
CA THR A 138 10.64 7.14 -9.56
C THR A 138 11.50 8.24 -8.93
N HIS A 139 12.62 7.90 -8.29
CA HIS A 139 13.43 8.87 -7.54
C HIS A 139 14.77 9.16 -8.23
N ASP A 140 15.25 10.38 -8.05
CA ASP A 140 16.63 10.78 -8.27
C ASP A 140 17.25 11.11 -6.90
N ALA A 141 18.23 10.31 -6.48
CA ALA A 141 18.77 10.28 -5.13
C ALA A 141 17.67 10.20 -4.05
N THR A 142 17.52 11.27 -3.25
CA THR A 142 16.55 11.32 -2.14
C THR A 142 15.22 11.98 -2.53
N THR A 143 15.10 12.48 -3.75
CA THR A 143 13.94 13.26 -4.22
C THR A 143 13.20 12.54 -5.34
N MET A 144 11.90 12.82 -5.49
CA MET A 144 11.16 12.34 -6.65
C MET A 144 11.78 12.95 -7.92
N ALA A 145 12.03 12.13 -8.94
CA ALA A 145 12.48 12.62 -10.24
C ALA A 145 11.31 13.32 -10.96
N SER A 146 11.64 14.21 -11.90
CA SER A 146 10.61 14.80 -12.77
C SER A 146 10.01 13.73 -13.67
N LEU A 147 8.76 13.92 -14.10
CA LEU A 147 8.10 13.00 -15.06
C LEU A 147 8.90 12.86 -16.35
N THR A 148 9.56 13.92 -16.83
CA THR A 148 10.42 13.86 -18.02
C THR A 148 11.66 12.99 -17.80
N THR A 149 12.24 12.99 -16.60
CA THR A 149 13.35 12.10 -16.24
C THR A 149 12.89 10.66 -16.05
N ILE A 150 11.69 10.44 -15.49
CA ILE A 150 11.14 9.09 -15.35
C ILE A 150 10.80 8.51 -16.73
N ALA A 151 10.25 9.34 -17.64
CA ALA A 151 9.88 8.98 -19.01
C ALA A 151 11.04 8.39 -19.84
N THR A 152 12.29 8.71 -19.51
CA THR A 152 13.48 8.22 -20.23
C THR A 152 14.11 6.98 -19.59
N ARG A 153 13.59 6.50 -18.45
CA ARG A 153 14.22 5.40 -17.70
C ARG A 153 14.04 4.05 -18.40
N PRO A 154 15.11 3.25 -18.53
CA PRO A 154 14.98 1.85 -18.91
C PRO A 154 13.99 1.13 -17.99
N GLY A 155 13.13 0.30 -18.59
CA GLY A 155 12.14 -0.48 -17.84
C GLY A 155 10.87 0.25 -17.44
N LEU A 156 10.67 1.53 -17.80
CA LEU A 156 9.43 2.26 -17.54
C LEU A 156 8.19 1.51 -18.09
N GLU A 157 8.21 1.12 -19.36
CA GLU A 157 7.08 0.43 -19.99
C GLU A 157 6.77 -0.89 -19.25
N ARG A 158 7.79 -1.73 -19.04
CA ARG A 158 7.63 -3.02 -18.36
C ARG A 158 7.19 -2.85 -16.90
N GLY A 159 7.74 -1.86 -16.19
CA GLY A 159 7.38 -1.52 -14.81
C GLY A 159 5.96 -0.97 -14.68
N THR A 160 5.52 -0.16 -15.64
CA THR A 160 4.14 0.35 -15.71
C THR A 160 3.17 -0.81 -15.92
N MET A 161 3.42 -1.67 -16.90
CA MET A 161 2.57 -2.84 -17.17
C MET A 161 2.55 -3.84 -16.01
N ALA A 162 3.68 -4.03 -15.31
CA ALA A 162 3.73 -4.84 -14.10
C ALA A 162 2.93 -4.20 -12.94
N SER A 163 3.00 -2.89 -12.78
CA SER A 163 2.22 -2.16 -11.76
C SER A 163 0.72 -2.26 -12.02
N LEU A 164 0.29 -2.09 -13.28
CA LEU A 164 -1.12 -2.26 -13.67
C LEU A 164 -1.62 -3.70 -13.42
N ARG A 165 -0.80 -4.73 -13.71
CA ARG A 165 -1.12 -6.12 -13.33
C ARG A 165 -1.14 -6.34 -11.82
N SER A 166 -0.29 -5.65 -11.07
CA SER A 166 -0.32 -5.74 -9.61
C SER A 166 -1.60 -5.15 -9.01
N LEU A 167 -2.28 -4.21 -9.68
CA LEU A 167 -3.60 -3.74 -9.25
C LEU A 167 -4.66 -4.83 -9.36
N GLU A 168 -4.56 -5.70 -10.37
CA GLU A 168 -5.42 -6.88 -10.53
C GLU A 168 -5.24 -7.86 -9.36
N SER A 169 -3.99 -8.25 -9.05
CA SER A 169 -3.69 -9.08 -7.86
C SER A 169 -4.07 -8.38 -6.55
N GLY A 170 -3.96 -7.04 -6.49
CA GLY A 170 -4.46 -6.24 -5.37
C GLY A 170 -5.96 -6.43 -5.12
N SER A 171 -6.76 -6.59 -6.18
CA SER A 171 -8.19 -6.89 -6.05
C SER A 171 -8.45 -8.27 -5.43
N GLU A 172 -7.65 -9.28 -5.74
CA GLU A 172 -7.75 -10.60 -5.09
C GLU A 172 -7.42 -10.51 -3.59
N LEU A 173 -6.31 -9.84 -3.25
CA LEU A 173 -5.94 -9.61 -1.85
C LEU A 173 -7.01 -8.86 -1.07
N SER A 174 -7.72 -7.93 -1.72
CA SER A 174 -8.80 -7.17 -1.08
C SER A 174 -9.98 -8.06 -0.65
N TYR A 175 -10.30 -9.10 -1.41
CA TYR A 175 -11.31 -10.10 -1.01
C TYR A 175 -10.85 -10.91 0.20
N VAL A 176 -9.56 -11.28 0.25
CA VAL A 176 -8.99 -11.91 1.44
C VAL A 176 -9.11 -10.98 2.66
N MET A 177 -8.92 -9.67 2.50
CA MET A 177 -9.13 -8.73 3.61
C MET A 177 -10.58 -8.73 4.11
N VAL A 178 -11.57 -8.84 3.23
CA VAL A 178 -13.00 -8.93 3.59
C VAL A 178 -13.27 -10.19 4.42
N GLU A 179 -12.70 -11.33 4.02
CA GLU A 179 -12.79 -12.59 4.78
C GLU A 179 -12.15 -12.43 6.16
N LYS A 180 -10.93 -11.89 6.21
CA LYS A 180 -10.18 -11.68 7.46
C LYS A 180 -10.90 -10.71 8.41
N ALA A 181 -11.46 -9.62 7.91
CA ALA A 181 -12.27 -8.67 8.69
C ALA A 181 -13.57 -9.30 9.26
N SER A 182 -14.03 -10.40 8.65
CA SER A 182 -15.21 -11.13 9.11
C SER A 182 -14.89 -12.18 10.17
N THR A 183 -13.61 -12.47 10.43
CA THR A 183 -13.15 -13.45 11.41
C THR A 183 -13.73 -13.14 12.80
N PRO A 184 -14.36 -14.10 13.49
CA PRO A 184 -14.81 -13.90 14.87
C PRO A 184 -13.61 -13.81 15.82
N GLY A 185 -13.80 -13.13 16.96
CA GLY A 185 -12.76 -13.11 17.99
C GLY A 185 -11.59 -12.16 17.71
N LEU A 186 -11.70 -11.24 16.74
CA LEU A 186 -10.72 -10.18 16.57
C LEU A 186 -10.57 -9.36 17.86
N THR A 187 -9.34 -9.07 18.20
CA THR A 187 -8.99 -8.31 19.41
C THR A 187 -8.12 -7.12 19.07
N GLY A 188 -8.08 -6.14 19.97
CA GLY A 188 -7.19 -4.99 19.89
C GLY A 188 -6.93 -4.36 21.25
N PRO A 189 -5.96 -3.44 21.36
CA PRO A 189 -5.70 -2.70 22.59
C PRO A 189 -6.91 -1.88 23.03
N ALA A 190 -7.37 -2.06 24.28
CA ALA A 190 -8.59 -1.45 24.81
C ALA A 190 -8.69 0.07 24.54
N ARG A 191 -7.59 0.81 24.73
CA ARG A 191 -7.57 2.26 24.47
C ARG A 191 -7.81 2.59 23.00
N ALA A 192 -7.13 1.91 22.08
CA ALA A 192 -7.23 2.17 20.65
C ALA A 192 -8.63 1.85 20.12
N VAL A 193 -9.16 0.68 20.50
CA VAL A 193 -10.50 0.26 20.06
C VAL A 193 -11.60 1.10 20.72
N SER A 194 -11.40 1.64 21.92
CA SER A 194 -12.33 2.58 22.55
C SER A 194 -12.41 3.90 21.78
N ILE A 195 -11.25 4.47 21.42
CA ILE A 195 -11.18 5.70 20.62
C ILE A 195 -11.84 5.47 19.25
N ARG A 196 -11.50 4.36 18.59
CA ARG A 196 -12.08 4.03 17.29
C ARG A 196 -13.59 3.80 17.36
N ALA A 197 -14.09 3.08 18.37
CA ALA A 197 -15.53 2.86 18.52
C ALA A 197 -16.30 4.18 18.63
N HIS A 198 -15.79 5.13 19.42
CA HIS A 198 -16.39 6.45 19.53
C HIS A 198 -16.32 7.21 18.20
N ASN A 199 -15.14 7.28 17.58
CA ASN A 199 -14.95 8.01 16.32
C ASN A 199 -15.79 7.45 15.17
N ASP A 200 -15.93 6.12 15.06
CA ASP A 200 -16.71 5.49 14.00
C ASP A 200 -18.22 5.76 14.18
N VAL A 201 -18.73 5.83 15.41
CA VAL A 201 -20.11 6.23 15.68
C VAL A 201 -20.33 7.71 15.36
N GLU A 202 -19.46 8.60 15.86
CA GLU A 202 -19.56 10.04 15.63
C GLU A 202 -19.45 10.40 14.13
N ALA A 203 -18.63 9.66 13.38
CA ALA A 203 -18.49 9.84 11.94
C ALA A 203 -19.62 9.20 11.11
N GLY A 204 -20.60 8.54 11.75
CA GLY A 204 -21.69 7.84 11.06
C GLY A 204 -21.24 6.60 10.28
N LEU A 205 -20.08 6.03 10.62
CA LEU A 205 -19.48 4.85 10.00
C LEU A 205 -19.90 3.54 10.68
N ALA A 206 -20.58 3.64 11.81
CA ALA A 206 -21.16 2.53 12.54
C ALA A 206 -22.53 2.90 13.10
N THR A 207 -23.39 1.89 13.27
CA THR A 207 -24.74 2.08 13.77
C THR A 207 -24.70 2.51 15.24
N PRO A 208 -25.29 3.67 15.60
CA PRO A 208 -25.34 4.08 16.99
C PRO A 208 -26.24 3.13 17.80
N PRO A 209 -25.92 2.88 19.08
CA PRO A 209 -26.75 2.07 19.94
C PRO A 209 -28.15 2.69 20.12
N ALA A 210 -29.18 1.86 20.13
CA ALA A 210 -30.57 2.30 20.31
C ALA A 210 -30.85 2.84 21.73
N GLU A 211 -30.06 2.43 22.72
CA GLU A 211 -30.31 2.68 24.16
C GLU A 211 -29.59 3.92 24.73
N GLY A 212 -29.13 4.85 23.89
CA GLY A 212 -28.41 6.06 24.34
C GLY A 212 -26.91 5.83 24.46
N ASP A 213 -26.23 6.55 25.35
CA ASP A 213 -24.76 6.53 25.43
C ASP A 213 -24.24 5.19 25.99
N VAL A 214 -23.57 4.39 25.15
CA VAL A 214 -23.05 3.07 25.50
C VAL A 214 -21.54 3.11 25.70
N VAL A 215 -21.10 2.72 26.89
CA VAL A 215 -19.69 2.49 27.19
C VAL A 215 -19.27 1.13 26.62
N TRP A 216 -18.72 1.13 25.40
CA TRP A 216 -18.28 -0.08 24.70
C TRP A 216 -17.04 -0.75 25.30
N VAL A 217 -16.22 0.00 26.04
CA VAL A 217 -14.95 -0.46 26.60
C VAL A 217 -14.85 0.01 28.05
N SER A 218 -14.56 -0.92 28.96
CA SER A 218 -14.40 -0.59 30.38
C SER A 218 -13.18 0.31 30.62
N PRO A 219 -13.31 1.40 31.42
CA PRO A 219 -12.17 2.20 31.85
C PRO A 219 -11.08 1.37 32.55
N ALA A 220 -11.46 0.31 33.25
CA ALA A 220 -10.52 -0.60 33.92
C ALA A 220 -9.65 -1.38 32.90
N ASP A 221 -10.20 -1.74 31.74
CA ASP A 221 -9.43 -2.40 30.67
C ASP A 221 -8.46 -1.44 30.00
N ILE A 222 -8.88 -0.18 29.82
CA ILE A 222 -8.04 0.90 29.30
C ILE A 222 -6.86 1.19 30.24
N LEU A 223 -7.11 1.30 31.55
CA LEU A 223 -6.08 1.53 32.56
C LEU A 223 -5.11 0.35 32.66
N ALA A 224 -5.62 -0.88 32.62
CA ALA A 224 -4.82 -2.10 32.65
C ALA A 224 -4.12 -2.43 31.32
N ARG A 225 -4.32 -1.61 30.27
CA ARG A 225 -3.74 -1.80 28.91
C ARG A 225 -4.05 -3.19 28.34
N ARG A 226 -5.25 -3.70 28.61
CA ARG A 226 -5.66 -5.04 28.17
C ARG A 226 -5.95 -5.07 26.66
N THR A 227 -5.76 -6.24 26.08
CA THR A 227 -6.30 -6.60 24.77
C THR A 227 -7.71 -7.13 24.97
N ILE A 228 -8.68 -6.59 24.25
CA ILE A 228 -10.10 -6.96 24.36
C ILE A 228 -10.66 -7.32 22.99
N LEU A 229 -11.81 -8.01 22.98
CA LEU A 229 -12.57 -8.22 21.75
C LEU A 229 -13.00 -6.88 21.16
N ILE A 230 -12.92 -6.76 19.83
CA ILE A 230 -13.32 -5.53 19.15
C ILE A 230 -14.82 -5.26 19.38
N PRO A 231 -15.20 -4.04 19.82
CA PRO A 231 -16.59 -3.65 19.97
C PRO A 231 -17.38 -3.72 18.66
N PRO A 232 -18.72 -3.85 18.70
CA PRO A 232 -19.55 -3.90 17.51
C PRO A 232 -19.33 -2.75 16.52
N PRO A 233 -19.23 -1.47 16.95
CA PRO A 233 -18.98 -0.37 16.01
C PRO A 233 -17.67 -0.52 15.23
N VAL A 234 -16.60 -0.97 15.89
CA VAL A 234 -15.29 -1.19 15.26
C VAL A 234 -15.35 -2.35 14.27
N ARG A 235 -16.13 -3.39 14.57
CA ARG A 235 -16.31 -4.55 13.69
C ARG A 235 -17.11 -4.19 12.44
N GLU A 236 -18.21 -3.46 12.61
CA GLU A 236 -19.05 -2.97 11.52
C GLU A 236 -18.24 -2.10 10.56
N SER A 237 -17.54 -1.10 11.11
CA SER A 237 -16.75 -0.15 10.33
C SER A 237 -15.54 -0.80 9.65
N LEU A 238 -14.89 -1.79 10.28
CA LEU A 238 -13.82 -2.57 9.66
C LEU A 238 -14.32 -3.41 8.47
N ARG A 239 -15.50 -4.05 8.61
CA ARG A 239 -16.12 -4.81 7.52
C ARG A 239 -16.53 -3.90 6.37
N ALA A 240 -17.17 -2.76 6.68
CA ALA A 240 -17.54 -1.77 5.68
C ALA A 240 -16.30 -1.25 4.92
N ALA A 241 -15.24 -0.86 5.64
CA ALA A 241 -14.01 -0.40 5.01
C ALA A 241 -13.32 -1.48 4.15
N SER A 242 -13.37 -2.74 4.57
CA SER A 242 -12.85 -3.87 3.79
C SER A 242 -13.66 -4.05 2.50
N ALA A 243 -15.00 -3.96 2.57
CA ALA A 243 -15.87 -4.04 1.40
C ALA A 243 -15.66 -2.87 0.43
N THR A 244 -15.51 -1.63 0.94
CA THR A 244 -15.16 -0.46 0.13
C THR A 244 -13.81 -0.65 -0.56
N THR A 245 -12.81 -1.17 0.15
CA THR A 245 -11.49 -1.46 -0.43
C THR A 245 -11.57 -2.49 -1.54
N ALA A 246 -12.40 -3.53 -1.38
CA ALA A 246 -12.62 -4.51 -2.42
C ALA A 246 -13.31 -3.91 -3.65
N ALA A 247 -14.37 -3.12 -3.47
CA ALA A 247 -15.04 -2.44 -4.57
C ALA A 247 -14.09 -1.49 -5.34
N ALA A 248 -13.32 -0.66 -4.62
CA ALA A 248 -12.38 0.27 -5.23
C ALA A 248 -11.23 -0.46 -5.96
N SER A 249 -10.68 -1.52 -5.36
CA SER A 249 -9.61 -2.32 -5.99
C SER A 249 -10.11 -3.03 -7.25
N CYS A 250 -11.33 -3.59 -7.23
CA CYS A 250 -11.96 -4.18 -8.41
C CYS A 250 -12.18 -3.15 -9.53
N ALA A 251 -12.64 -1.94 -9.18
CA ALA A 251 -12.81 -0.86 -10.15
C ALA A 251 -11.47 -0.44 -10.79
N ALA A 252 -10.41 -0.28 -9.98
CA ALA A 252 -9.07 0.02 -10.46
C ALA A 252 -8.52 -1.09 -11.38
N ALA A 253 -8.67 -2.36 -10.99
CA ALA A 253 -8.27 -3.51 -11.80
C ALA A 253 -9.01 -3.58 -13.14
N ALA A 254 -10.33 -3.35 -13.14
CA ALA A 254 -11.14 -3.34 -14.35
C ALA A 254 -10.73 -2.24 -15.34
N VAL A 255 -10.34 -1.06 -14.85
CA VAL A 255 -9.85 0.01 -15.73
C VAL A 255 -8.42 -0.24 -16.19
N ALA A 256 -7.56 -0.79 -15.31
CA ALA A 256 -6.18 -1.13 -15.62
C ALA A 256 -6.09 -2.15 -16.76
N THR A 257 -6.92 -3.20 -16.74
CA THR A 257 -6.97 -4.23 -17.81
C THR A 257 -7.40 -3.66 -19.17
N VAL A 258 -8.34 -2.71 -19.20
CA VAL A 258 -8.75 -2.03 -20.45
C VAL A 258 -7.63 -1.16 -21.01
N GLY A 259 -6.85 -0.50 -20.16
CA GLY A 259 -5.71 0.32 -20.57
C GLY A 259 -4.51 -0.48 -21.10
N GLN A 260 -4.48 -1.80 -20.89
CA GLN A 260 -3.38 -2.67 -21.33
C GLN A 260 -3.53 -3.16 -22.77
N VAL A 261 -4.66 -2.91 -23.45
CA VAL A 261 -4.87 -3.35 -24.85
C VAL A 261 -4.06 -2.43 -25.77
N PRO A 262 -3.02 -2.91 -26.47
CA PRO A 262 -2.32 -2.09 -27.43
C PRO A 262 -3.25 -1.83 -28.62
N GLY A 263 -3.35 -0.56 -29.01
CA GLY A 263 -3.93 -0.14 -30.28
C GLY A 263 -3.19 -0.83 -31.42
N SER A 264 -3.71 -1.97 -31.87
CA SER A 264 -3.22 -2.68 -33.04
C SER A 264 -3.62 -1.87 -34.27
N GLY A 265 -2.79 -0.90 -34.63
CA GLY A 265 -2.77 -0.28 -35.94
C GLY A 265 -2.34 -1.30 -37.00
N VAL A 266 -3.19 -2.29 -37.28
CA VAL A 266 -3.07 -3.10 -38.49
C VAL A 266 -3.52 -2.23 -39.64
N ALA A 267 -2.56 -1.52 -40.24
CA ALA A 267 -2.71 -0.98 -41.57
C ALA A 267 -2.89 -2.16 -42.54
N LEU A 268 -4.14 -2.51 -42.82
CA LEU A 268 -4.52 -3.32 -43.97
C LEU A 268 -4.03 -2.59 -45.23
N ARG A 269 -2.82 -2.93 -45.68
CA ARG A 269 -2.43 -2.68 -47.07
C ARG A 269 -3.25 -3.63 -47.94
N SER A 270 -4.24 -3.07 -48.63
CA SER A 270 -4.89 -3.72 -49.77
C SER A 270 -3.84 -4.02 -50.85
N PRO A 271 -3.79 -5.24 -51.42
CA PRO A 271 -3.20 -5.43 -52.73
C PRO A 271 -4.26 -5.17 -53.81
N CYS A 272 -3.80 -4.53 -54.88
CA CYS A 272 -4.45 -4.53 -56.18
C CYS A 272 -4.63 -5.95 -56.72
#